data_AF-K2EUB6-F1
#
_entry.id   AF-K2EUB6-F1
#
_cell.length_a   1.000
_cell.length_b   1.000
_cell.length_c   1.000
_cell.angle_alpha   90.00
_cell.angle_beta   90.00
_cell.angle_gamma   90.00
#
_symmetry.space_group_name_H-M   'P 1'
#
loop_
_entity.id
_entity.type
_entity.pdbx_description
1 polymer ?
#
loop_
_entity_poly.entity_id
_entity_poly.type
_entity_poly.pdbx_seq_one_letter_code
_entity_poly.pdbx_strand_id
1 'polypeptide(L)'
;TPYPLPPNLLICLFSFLFFSSPLIVFDLRHQFLNSKLFLALFKSSGTGFLTKINSLFDSFYYLNLYSFNLNLNKFFVYILLLFLFVIIFTLIKSKSNLKIFLFIFLFTILGMSLYNGPKHPHYFVVLYPLYFVVISHFLIFSKETGWEKYLTIFFIIGFIFLNFNKYPYFRNPSNNQIELSKAIAQRIYDNVSNKKFTVTALPEKYSDSTYRYFLEIWGKRSLEKDSLEKANELFVVCEKKCDIIIGNPMWDIAYFAPNKIVGEWTVEGVKIYKLIR
;
A
#
# COMPACT_ATOMS: atom_id res chain seq x y z
N THR A 1 -45.57 -2.28 -11.37
CA THR A 1 -45.33 -0.93 -10.82
C THR A 1 -43.90 -0.87 -10.30
N PRO A 2 -43.09 0.14 -10.62
CA PRO A 2 -41.76 0.24 -10.01
C PRO A 2 -41.96 0.62 -8.55
N TYR A 3 -41.54 -0.26 -7.63
CA TYR A 3 -41.51 0.05 -6.21
C TYR A 3 -40.60 1.27 -6.00
N PRO A 4 -41.04 2.30 -5.25
CA PRO A 4 -40.17 3.42 -4.93
C PRO A 4 -38.92 2.89 -4.23
N LEU A 5 -37.76 3.43 -4.60
CA LEU A 5 -36.50 3.08 -3.94
C LEU A 5 -36.66 3.31 -2.43
N PRO A 6 -36.24 2.35 -1.58
CA PRO A 6 -36.36 2.52 -0.14
C PRO A 6 -35.65 3.81 0.27
N PRO A 7 -36.21 4.63 1.19
CA PRO A 7 -35.67 5.94 1.56
C PRO A 7 -34.20 5.90 1.97
N ASN A 8 -33.76 4.77 2.52
CA ASN A 8 -32.37 4.52 2.89
C ASN A 8 -31.41 4.51 1.70
N LEU A 9 -31.85 4.09 0.50
CA LEU A 9 -30.98 4.05 -0.67
C LEU A 9 -30.68 5.46 -1.20
N LEU A 10 -31.65 6.35 -1.18
CA LEU A 10 -31.45 7.75 -1.56
C LEU A 10 -30.45 8.43 -0.63
N ILE A 11 -30.56 8.18 0.68
CA ILE A 11 -29.60 8.65 1.67
C ILE A 11 -28.21 8.07 1.38
N CYS A 12 -28.08 6.76 1.15
CA CYS A 12 -26.80 6.13 0.83
C CYS A 12 -26.17 6.72 -0.45
N LEU A 13 -26.96 6.94 -1.50
CA LEU A 13 -26.49 7.48 -2.76
C LEU A 13 -26.08 8.94 -2.61
N PHE A 14 -26.87 9.74 -1.89
CA PHE A 14 -26.51 11.12 -1.57
C PHE A 14 -25.22 11.18 -0.75
N SER A 15 -25.08 10.38 0.32
CA SER A 15 -23.85 10.31 1.10
C SER A 15 -22.66 9.91 0.25
N PHE A 16 -22.78 8.89 -0.59
CA PHE A 16 -21.72 8.46 -1.49
C PHE A 16 -21.28 9.59 -2.45
N LEU A 17 -22.23 10.28 -3.08
CA LEU A 17 -21.94 11.39 -3.98
C LEU A 17 -21.34 12.60 -3.25
N PHE A 18 -21.86 12.92 -2.07
CA PHE A 18 -21.38 14.03 -1.25
C PHE A 18 -19.91 13.81 -0.84
N PHE A 19 -19.57 12.64 -0.30
CA PHE A 19 -18.19 12.31 0.07
C PHE A 19 -17.27 12.12 -1.14
N SER A 20 -17.79 11.67 -2.27
CA SER A 20 -17.03 11.57 -3.52
C SER A 20 -16.90 12.91 -4.27
N SER A 21 -17.63 13.94 -3.84
CA SER A 21 -17.74 15.20 -4.58
C SER A 21 -16.40 15.89 -4.84
N PRO A 22 -15.39 15.91 -3.92
CA PRO A 22 -14.10 16.53 -4.23
C PRO A 22 -13.39 15.85 -5.40
N LEU A 23 -13.46 14.51 -5.47
CA LEU A 23 -12.86 13.74 -6.56
C LEU A 23 -13.61 13.94 -7.87
N ILE A 24 -14.94 13.94 -7.82
CA ILE A 24 -15.80 14.18 -8.99
C ILE A 24 -15.55 15.59 -9.55
N VAL A 25 -15.54 16.61 -8.70
CA VAL A 25 -15.28 18.00 -9.08
C VAL A 25 -13.86 18.15 -9.63
N PHE A 26 -12.86 17.55 -8.98
CA PHE A 26 -11.49 17.54 -9.50
C PHE A 26 -11.45 16.96 -10.91
N ASP A 27 -12.06 15.79 -11.13
CA ASP A 27 -12.00 15.11 -12.41
C ASP A 27 -12.71 15.92 -13.50
N LEU A 28 -13.88 16.50 -13.20
CA LEU A 28 -14.60 17.40 -14.10
C LEU A 28 -13.77 18.63 -14.49
N ARG A 29 -13.09 19.28 -13.53
CA ARG A 29 -12.24 20.45 -13.81
C ARG A 29 -11.00 20.12 -14.64
N HIS A 30 -10.50 18.89 -14.53
CA HIS A 30 -9.28 18.45 -15.23
C HIS A 30 -9.59 17.53 -16.41
N GLN A 31 -10.74 17.71 -17.07
CA GLN A 31 -11.13 16.97 -18.28
C GLN A 31 -11.07 15.44 -18.11
N PHE A 32 -11.55 14.97 -16.96
CA PHE A 32 -11.57 13.57 -16.58
C PHE A 32 -10.18 12.92 -16.50
N LEU A 33 -9.15 13.66 -16.04
CA LEU A 33 -7.77 13.17 -15.94
C LEU A 33 -7.67 11.84 -15.18
N ASN A 34 -8.25 11.74 -13.98
CA ASN A 34 -8.21 10.52 -13.17
C ASN A 34 -8.96 9.39 -13.86
N SER A 35 -10.15 9.65 -14.42
CA SER A 35 -10.91 8.62 -15.15
C SER A 35 -10.16 8.14 -16.40
N LYS A 36 -9.51 9.05 -17.15
CA LYS A 36 -8.69 8.69 -18.32
C LYS A 36 -7.50 7.84 -17.91
N LEU A 37 -6.77 8.22 -16.87
CA LEU A 37 -5.63 7.44 -16.34
C LEU A 37 -6.09 6.08 -15.81
N PHE A 38 -7.18 6.03 -15.08
CA PHE A 38 -7.79 4.79 -14.60
C PHE A 38 -8.17 3.86 -15.76
N LEU A 39 -8.86 4.37 -16.78
CA LEU A 39 -9.19 3.59 -17.98
C LEU A 39 -7.94 3.19 -18.77
N ALA A 40 -6.91 4.04 -18.80
CA ALA A 40 -5.65 3.73 -19.44
C ALA A 40 -4.94 2.56 -18.76
N LEU A 41 -5.01 2.41 -17.43
CA LEU A 41 -4.47 1.24 -16.71
C LEU A 41 -5.05 -0.09 -17.22
N PHE A 42 -6.32 -0.10 -17.66
CA PHE A 42 -6.95 -1.30 -18.21
C PHE A 42 -6.71 -1.47 -19.71
N LYS A 43 -6.58 -0.37 -20.47
CA LYS A 43 -6.38 -0.39 -21.93
C LYS A 43 -4.93 -0.63 -22.34
N SER A 44 -3.96 -0.09 -21.61
CA SER A 44 -2.53 -0.24 -21.89
C SER A 44 -2.03 -1.67 -21.75
N SER A 45 -2.85 -2.55 -21.18
CA SER A 45 -2.48 -3.93 -20.92
C SER A 45 -2.32 -4.79 -22.17
N GLY A 46 -2.91 -4.45 -23.33
CA GLY A 46 -2.69 -5.16 -24.61
C GLY A 46 -2.93 -6.68 -24.58
N THR A 47 -3.48 -7.20 -23.49
CA THR A 47 -3.42 -8.61 -23.12
C THR A 47 -4.71 -9.30 -23.54
N GLY A 48 -4.56 -10.41 -24.27
CA GLY A 48 -5.68 -11.26 -24.69
C GLY A 48 -6.52 -11.78 -23.52
N PHE A 49 -7.66 -12.40 -23.83
CA PHE A 49 -8.56 -12.96 -22.83
C PHE A 49 -7.88 -13.98 -21.91
N LEU A 50 -7.03 -14.85 -22.47
CA LEU A 50 -6.28 -15.87 -21.71
C LEU A 50 -5.35 -15.25 -20.65
N THR A 51 -4.68 -14.15 -20.97
CA THR A 51 -3.83 -13.42 -20.02
C THR A 51 -4.63 -12.79 -18.87
N LYS A 52 -5.86 -12.35 -19.12
CA LYS A 52 -6.74 -11.83 -18.04
C LYS A 52 -7.21 -12.94 -17.11
N ILE A 53 -7.55 -14.11 -17.65
CA ILE A 53 -7.87 -15.29 -16.84
C ILE A 53 -6.64 -15.69 -16.00
N ASN A 54 -5.45 -15.74 -16.60
CA ASN A 54 -4.23 -16.04 -15.86
C ASN A 54 -3.98 -15.04 -14.72
N SER A 55 -4.23 -13.74 -14.94
CA SER A 55 -4.12 -12.72 -13.90
C SER A 55 -5.10 -12.93 -12.73
N LEU A 56 -6.28 -13.51 -12.97
CA LEU A 56 -7.20 -13.88 -11.87
C LEU A 56 -6.59 -14.97 -10.99
N PHE A 57 -6.01 -15.98 -11.61
CA PHE A 57 -5.31 -17.04 -10.89
C PHE A 57 -4.07 -16.55 -10.19
N ASP A 58 -3.28 -15.67 -10.82
CA ASP A 58 -2.11 -15.05 -10.18
C ASP A 58 -2.55 -14.20 -8.98
N SER A 59 -3.65 -13.46 -9.10
CA SER A 59 -4.20 -12.67 -7.98
C SER A 59 -4.64 -13.57 -6.83
N PHE A 60 -5.27 -14.70 -7.12
CA PHE A 60 -5.68 -15.67 -6.10
C PHE A 60 -4.48 -16.43 -5.49
N TYR A 61 -3.45 -16.71 -6.29
CA TYR A 61 -2.16 -17.21 -5.83
C TYR A 61 -1.53 -16.24 -4.83
N TYR A 62 -1.40 -14.95 -5.18
CA TYR A 62 -0.82 -13.94 -4.30
C TYR A 62 -1.65 -13.71 -3.03
N LEU A 63 -2.99 -13.78 -3.13
CA LEU A 63 -3.85 -13.73 -1.95
C LEU A 63 -3.53 -14.86 -0.97
N ASN A 64 -3.37 -16.09 -1.46
CA ASN A 64 -2.98 -17.25 -0.64
C ASN A 64 -1.55 -17.12 -0.11
N LEU A 65 -0.61 -16.67 -0.94
CA LEU A 65 0.77 -16.44 -0.55
C LEU A 65 0.86 -15.42 0.60
N TYR A 66 0.11 -14.32 0.53
CA TYR A 66 0.15 -13.28 1.56
C TYR A 66 -0.69 -13.60 2.80
N SER A 67 -1.77 -14.38 2.64
CA SER A 67 -2.64 -14.75 3.76
C SER A 67 -2.07 -15.93 4.56
N PHE A 68 -1.47 -16.91 3.88
CA PHE A 68 -1.04 -18.17 4.49
C PHE A 68 0.46 -18.43 4.43
N ASN A 69 1.23 -17.56 3.78
CA ASN A 69 2.66 -17.79 3.53
C ASN A 69 2.91 -19.12 2.78
N LEU A 70 1.98 -19.50 1.90
CA LEU A 70 2.04 -20.73 1.12
C LEU A 70 2.33 -20.42 -0.36
N ASN A 71 3.40 -21.02 -0.88
CA ASN A 71 3.68 -21.01 -2.31
C ASN A 71 2.94 -22.19 -2.98
N LEU A 72 1.73 -21.92 -3.46
CA LEU A 72 0.88 -22.92 -4.10
C LEU A 72 1.25 -23.10 -5.58
N ASN A 73 1.36 -24.34 -6.04
CA ASN A 73 1.40 -24.62 -7.47
C ASN A 73 0.05 -24.20 -8.11
N LYS A 74 0.09 -23.75 -9.37
CA LYS A 74 -1.08 -23.33 -10.18
C LYS A 74 -2.21 -24.36 -10.15
N PHE A 75 -1.91 -25.66 -10.16
CA PHE A 75 -2.91 -26.71 -10.05
C PHE A 75 -3.80 -26.58 -8.79
N PHE A 76 -3.19 -26.36 -7.62
CA PHE A 76 -3.92 -26.17 -6.37
C PHE A 76 -4.70 -24.86 -6.35
N VAL A 77 -4.14 -23.80 -6.93
CA VAL A 77 -4.83 -22.50 -7.10
C VAL A 77 -6.10 -22.69 -7.94
N TYR A 78 -6.04 -23.48 -9.02
CA TYR A 78 -7.20 -23.78 -9.86
C TYR A 78 -8.28 -24.56 -9.09
N ILE A 79 -7.89 -25.60 -8.34
CA ILE A 79 -8.82 -26.38 -7.52
C ILE A 79 -9.49 -25.50 -6.47
N LEU A 80 -8.73 -24.69 -5.73
CA LEU A 80 -9.27 -23.84 -4.69
C LEU A 80 -10.21 -22.77 -5.25
N LEU A 81 -9.88 -22.19 -6.40
CA LEU A 81 -10.76 -21.21 -7.04
C LEU A 81 -12.04 -21.87 -7.57
N LEU A 82 -11.94 -23.05 -8.19
CA LEU A 82 -13.10 -23.82 -8.63
C LEU A 82 -14.01 -24.18 -7.44
N PHE A 83 -13.41 -24.63 -6.34
CA PHE A 83 -14.12 -24.92 -5.10
C PHE A 83 -14.87 -23.69 -4.58
N LEU A 84 -14.22 -22.51 -4.61
CA LEU A 84 -14.84 -21.25 -4.24
C LEU A 84 -16.03 -20.91 -5.15
N PHE A 85 -15.90 -21.09 -6.47
CA PHE A 85 -17.02 -20.93 -7.42
C PHE A 85 -18.19 -21.88 -7.11
N VAL A 86 -17.92 -23.16 -6.83
CA VAL A 86 -18.98 -24.12 -6.47
C VAL A 86 -19.73 -23.67 -5.22
N ILE A 87 -19.03 -23.18 -4.20
CA ILE A 87 -19.64 -22.63 -2.97
C ILE A 87 -20.57 -21.45 -3.30
N ILE A 88 -20.17 -20.57 -4.21
CA ILE A 88 -21.01 -19.45 -4.62
C ILE A 88 -22.29 -19.97 -5.27
N PHE A 89 -22.18 -20.93 -6.18
CA PHE A 89 -23.35 -21.51 -6.84
C PHE A 89 -24.33 -22.17 -5.87
N THR A 90 -23.85 -22.83 -4.82
CA THR A 90 -24.74 -23.41 -3.80
C THR A 90 -25.38 -22.33 -2.92
N LEU A 91 -24.65 -21.26 -2.60
CA LEU A 91 -25.14 -20.19 -1.73
C LEU A 91 -26.04 -19.17 -2.43
N ILE A 92 -26.01 -19.07 -3.77
CA ILE A 92 -26.92 -18.19 -4.53
C ILE A 92 -28.40 -18.51 -4.22
N LYS A 93 -28.74 -19.79 -4.04
CA LYS A 93 -30.10 -20.22 -3.68
C LYS A 93 -30.43 -20.09 -2.20
N SER A 94 -29.44 -19.78 -1.36
CA SER A 94 -29.60 -19.67 0.08
C SER A 94 -30.13 -18.29 0.51
N LYS A 95 -30.82 -18.24 1.65
CA LYS A 95 -31.20 -16.99 2.33
C LYS A 95 -30.03 -16.38 3.14
N SER A 96 -28.82 -16.93 3.06
CA SER A 96 -27.68 -16.49 3.84
C SER A 96 -27.16 -15.11 3.39
N ASN A 97 -26.81 -14.25 4.35
CA ASN A 97 -26.12 -12.99 4.09
C ASN A 97 -24.69 -13.20 3.57
N LEU A 98 -24.12 -14.41 3.72
CA LEU A 98 -22.80 -14.75 3.21
C LEU A 98 -22.66 -14.54 1.70
N LYS A 99 -23.75 -14.67 0.94
CA LYS A 99 -23.75 -14.40 -0.50
C LYS A 99 -23.32 -12.98 -0.84
N ILE A 100 -23.60 -12.01 0.03
CA ILE A 100 -23.19 -10.61 -0.14
C ILE A 100 -21.67 -10.50 0.02
N PHE A 101 -21.12 -11.09 1.09
CA PHE A 101 -19.67 -11.12 1.31
C PHE A 101 -18.92 -11.83 0.18
N LEU A 102 -19.44 -12.97 -0.29
CA LEU A 102 -18.89 -13.70 -1.42
C LEU A 102 -18.96 -12.92 -2.73
N PHE A 103 -20.07 -12.23 -2.99
CA PHE A 103 -20.21 -11.38 -4.15
C PHE A 103 -19.20 -10.23 -4.13
N ILE A 104 -19.05 -9.54 -2.99
CA ILE A 104 -18.06 -8.48 -2.82
C ILE A 104 -16.64 -9.05 -2.97
N PHE A 105 -16.35 -10.22 -2.40
CA PHE A 105 -15.07 -10.92 -2.54
C PHE A 105 -14.74 -11.19 -4.01
N LEU A 106 -15.67 -11.78 -4.76
CA LEU A 106 -15.50 -12.06 -6.18
C LEU A 106 -15.32 -10.79 -7.00
N PHE A 107 -16.15 -9.78 -6.75
CA PHE A 107 -16.07 -8.52 -7.47
C PHE A 107 -14.72 -7.84 -7.24
N THR A 108 -14.24 -7.83 -6.00
CA THR A 108 -12.95 -7.23 -5.64
C THR A 108 -11.76 -8.03 -6.19
N ILE A 109 -11.78 -9.36 -6.15
CA ILE A 109 -10.69 -10.17 -6.72
C ILE A 109 -10.68 -10.09 -8.26
N LEU A 110 -11.85 -10.02 -8.90
CA LEU A 110 -11.94 -9.74 -10.34
C LEU A 110 -11.40 -8.35 -10.67
N GLY A 111 -11.76 -7.32 -9.91
CA GLY A 111 -11.18 -5.98 -10.05
C GLY A 111 -9.67 -5.99 -9.93
N MET A 112 -9.13 -6.70 -8.94
CA MET A 112 -7.68 -6.87 -8.76
C MET A 112 -7.04 -7.64 -9.92
N SER A 113 -7.72 -8.64 -10.50
CA SER A 113 -7.21 -9.39 -11.65
C SER A 113 -7.05 -8.55 -12.93
N LEU A 114 -7.78 -7.45 -13.04
CA LEU A 114 -7.64 -6.55 -14.19
C LEU A 114 -6.35 -5.72 -14.13
N TYR A 115 -5.74 -5.57 -12.94
CA TYR A 115 -4.43 -4.95 -12.78
C TYR A 115 -3.32 -5.93 -13.15
N ASN A 116 -2.47 -5.57 -14.11
CA ASN A 116 -1.39 -6.43 -14.62
C ASN A 116 -0.01 -6.13 -14.01
N GLY A 117 0.10 -5.12 -13.15
CA GLY A 117 1.35 -4.82 -12.47
C GLY A 117 1.66 -5.78 -11.32
N PRO A 118 2.83 -5.63 -10.67
CA PRO A 118 3.22 -6.42 -9.52
C PRO A 118 2.17 -6.36 -8.41
N LYS A 119 1.75 -7.53 -7.91
CA LYS A 119 0.73 -7.60 -6.84
C LYS A 119 1.43 -7.44 -5.50
N HIS A 120 1.17 -6.34 -4.80
CA HIS A 120 1.74 -6.10 -3.47
C HIS A 120 0.76 -6.47 -2.35
N PRO A 121 1.24 -6.84 -1.14
CA PRO A 121 0.37 -7.25 -0.03
C PRO A 121 -0.70 -6.22 0.35
N HIS A 122 -0.37 -4.92 0.26
CA HIS A 122 -1.30 -3.85 0.64
C HIS A 122 -2.45 -3.66 -0.36
N TYR A 123 -2.38 -4.25 -1.55
CA TYR A 123 -3.50 -4.22 -2.51
C TYR A 123 -4.64 -5.15 -2.11
N PHE A 124 -4.38 -6.15 -1.26
CA PHE A 124 -5.36 -7.16 -0.84
C PHE A 124 -6.03 -6.83 0.50
N VAL A 125 -5.79 -5.64 1.08
CA VAL A 125 -6.31 -5.27 2.41
C VAL A 125 -7.82 -5.46 2.54
N VAL A 126 -8.59 -5.12 1.50
CA VAL A 126 -10.05 -5.33 1.47
C VAL A 126 -10.42 -6.81 1.28
N LEU A 127 -9.59 -7.57 0.56
CA LEU A 127 -9.83 -8.99 0.28
C LEU A 127 -9.59 -9.89 1.49
N TYR A 128 -8.62 -9.57 2.36
CA TYR A 128 -8.30 -10.39 3.53
C TYR A 128 -9.50 -10.69 4.44
N PRO A 129 -10.24 -9.70 4.99
CA PRO A 129 -11.36 -9.99 5.87
C PRO A 129 -12.46 -10.78 5.16
N LEU A 130 -12.75 -10.45 3.90
CA LEU A 130 -13.72 -11.17 3.09
C LEU A 130 -13.31 -12.63 2.89
N TYR A 131 -12.02 -12.87 2.63
CA TYR A 131 -11.47 -14.20 2.41
C TYR A 131 -11.57 -15.06 3.67
N PHE A 132 -11.23 -14.52 4.84
CA PHE A 132 -11.37 -15.23 6.10
C PHE A 132 -12.84 -15.49 6.49
N VAL A 133 -13.78 -14.60 6.14
CA VAL A 133 -15.22 -14.87 6.28
C VAL A 133 -15.64 -16.08 5.43
N VAL A 134 -15.16 -16.21 4.20
CA VAL A 134 -15.43 -17.39 3.36
C VAL A 134 -14.85 -18.67 3.96
N ILE A 135 -13.59 -18.61 4.44
CA ILE A 135 -12.92 -19.77 5.03
C ILE A 135 -13.58 -20.20 6.34
N SER A 136 -13.91 -19.26 7.23
CA SER A 136 -14.61 -19.56 8.48
C SER A 136 -15.96 -20.22 8.27
N HIS A 137 -16.71 -19.81 7.23
CA HIS A 137 -17.95 -20.51 6.87
C HIS A 137 -17.70 -21.98 6.54
N PHE A 138 -16.62 -22.27 5.81
CA PHE A 138 -16.25 -23.65 5.47
C PHE A 138 -15.83 -24.47 6.69
N LEU A 139 -15.03 -23.89 7.59
CA LEU A 139 -14.59 -24.57 8.81
C LEU A 139 -15.75 -25.02 9.70
N ILE A 140 -16.91 -24.35 9.61
CA ILE A 140 -18.10 -24.58 10.43
C ILE A 140 -19.25 -25.18 9.58
N PHE A 141 -18.99 -25.60 8.33
CA PHE A 141 -20.05 -26.08 7.43
C PHE A 141 -20.75 -27.35 7.96
N SER A 142 -20.02 -28.24 8.63
CA SER A 142 -20.54 -29.50 9.18
C SER A 142 -20.89 -29.37 10.67
N LYS A 143 -21.84 -28.48 11.01
CA LYS A 143 -22.24 -28.20 12.42
C LYS A 143 -22.75 -29.41 13.20
N GLU A 144 -23.02 -30.54 12.55
CA GLU A 144 -23.68 -31.69 13.15
C GLU A 144 -22.71 -32.76 13.67
N THR A 145 -21.40 -32.63 13.38
CA THR A 145 -20.44 -33.72 13.60
C THR A 145 -19.52 -33.56 14.81
N GLY A 146 -19.45 -32.39 15.44
CA GLY A 146 -18.50 -32.06 16.52
C GLY A 146 -17.03 -31.95 16.07
N TRP A 147 -16.70 -32.45 14.87
CA TRP A 147 -15.36 -32.43 14.27
C TRP A 147 -14.92 -31.03 13.83
N GLU A 148 -15.85 -30.12 13.58
CA GLU A 148 -15.60 -28.74 13.16
C GLU A 148 -14.72 -27.98 14.16
N LYS A 149 -14.84 -28.28 15.46
CA LYS A 149 -13.99 -27.70 16.51
C LYS A 149 -12.53 -28.12 16.31
N TYR A 150 -12.27 -29.40 16.09
CA TYR A 150 -10.92 -29.92 15.89
C TYR A 150 -10.33 -29.41 14.57
N LEU A 151 -11.13 -29.36 13.50
CA LEU A 151 -10.73 -28.80 12.22
C LEU A 151 -10.35 -27.31 12.35
N THR A 152 -11.15 -26.53 13.08
CA THR A 152 -10.88 -25.12 13.34
C THR A 152 -9.61 -24.93 14.18
N ILE A 153 -9.43 -25.71 15.24
CA ILE A 153 -8.20 -25.68 16.06
C ILE A 153 -6.98 -26.02 15.21
N PHE A 154 -7.04 -27.10 14.42
CA PHE A 154 -5.96 -27.51 13.53
C PHE A 154 -5.64 -26.41 12.51
N PHE A 155 -6.66 -25.79 11.91
CA PHE A 155 -6.49 -24.66 10.99
C PHE A 155 -5.80 -23.47 11.66
N ILE A 156 -6.21 -23.08 12.87
CA ILE A 156 -5.60 -21.95 13.59
C ILE A 156 -4.13 -22.26 13.93
N ILE A 157 -3.84 -23.46 14.44
CA ILE A 157 -2.47 -23.88 14.74
C ILE A 157 -1.61 -23.86 13.48
N GLY A 158 -2.11 -24.44 12.38
CA GLY A 158 -1.44 -24.43 11.09
C GLY A 158 -1.20 -23.02 10.56
N PHE A 159 -2.21 -22.14 10.65
CA PHE A 159 -2.12 -20.74 10.26
C PHE A 159 -1.03 -20.00 11.03
N ILE A 160 -1.01 -20.14 12.35
CA ILE A 160 0.02 -19.53 13.21
C ILE A 160 1.39 -20.09 12.83
N PHE A 161 1.53 -21.41 12.75
CA PHE A 161 2.79 -22.07 12.42
C PHE A 161 3.38 -21.59 11.08
N LEU A 162 2.56 -21.52 10.04
CA LEU A 162 2.99 -21.10 8.70
C LEU A 162 3.38 -19.61 8.64
N ASN A 163 2.64 -18.75 9.34
CA ASN A 163 2.87 -17.31 9.32
C ASN A 163 3.91 -16.84 10.35
N PHE A 164 4.20 -17.63 11.39
CA PHE A 164 5.15 -17.27 12.46
C PHE A 164 6.51 -16.83 11.90
N ASN A 165 6.98 -17.51 10.84
CA ASN A 165 8.25 -17.21 10.19
C ASN A 165 8.34 -15.82 9.53
N LYS A 166 7.20 -15.17 9.25
CA LYS A 166 7.10 -13.88 8.56
C LYS A 166 6.88 -12.70 9.48
N TYR A 167 6.79 -12.91 10.80
CA TYR A 167 6.76 -11.82 11.76
C TYR A 167 8.19 -11.44 12.16
N PRO A 168 8.81 -10.43 11.52
CA PRO A 168 10.19 -10.04 11.82
C PRO A 168 10.35 -9.58 13.26
N TYR A 169 9.28 -9.10 13.91
CA TYR A 169 9.28 -8.63 15.29
C TYR A 169 9.81 -9.68 16.30
N PHE A 170 9.64 -10.98 16.02
CA PHE A 170 10.14 -12.04 16.91
C PHE A 170 11.61 -12.40 16.68
N ARG A 171 12.24 -11.87 15.62
CA ARG A 171 13.59 -12.29 15.18
C ARG A 171 14.58 -11.15 15.07
N ASN A 172 14.10 -9.99 14.65
CA ASN A 172 14.90 -8.82 14.40
C ASN A 172 14.54 -7.77 15.45
N PRO A 173 15.54 -7.06 16.01
CA PRO A 173 15.26 -5.87 16.80
C PRO A 173 14.48 -4.86 15.96
N SER A 174 13.68 -4.03 16.63
CA SER A 174 13.05 -2.88 16.00
C SER A 174 14.09 -2.05 15.25
N ASN A 175 13.74 -1.55 14.07
CA ASN A 175 14.61 -0.69 13.28
C ASN A 175 14.63 0.77 13.77
N ASN A 176 13.95 1.06 14.91
CA ASN A 176 13.93 2.33 15.64
C ASN A 176 13.84 3.57 14.74
N GLN A 177 13.04 3.50 13.67
CA GLN A 177 12.96 4.54 12.64
C GLN A 177 12.68 5.93 13.18
N ILE A 178 11.90 6.05 14.26
CA ILE A 178 11.61 7.33 14.92
C ILE A 178 12.86 7.89 15.59
N GLU A 179 13.61 7.07 16.33
CA GLU A 179 14.83 7.48 17.01
C GLU A 179 15.93 7.82 16.01
N LEU A 180 16.10 6.99 14.97
CA LEU A 180 17.01 7.26 13.86
C LEU A 180 16.67 8.58 13.17
N SER A 181 15.40 8.79 12.82
CA SER A 181 14.95 10.05 12.19
C SER A 181 15.19 11.26 13.08
N LYS A 182 14.98 11.11 14.39
CA LYS A 182 15.27 12.14 15.38
C LYS A 182 16.77 12.43 15.47
N ALA A 183 17.62 11.40 15.48
CA ALA A 183 19.07 11.56 15.55
C ALA A 183 19.64 12.22 14.28
N ILE A 184 19.13 11.84 13.09
CA ILE A 184 19.46 12.49 11.82
C ILE A 184 19.02 13.96 11.83
N ALA A 185 17.78 14.23 12.23
CA ALA A 185 17.26 15.58 12.33
C ALA A 185 18.07 16.42 13.33
N GLN A 186 18.50 15.85 14.45
CA GLN A 186 19.33 16.54 15.45
C GLN A 186 20.69 16.90 14.83
N ARG A 187 21.31 15.97 14.09
CA ARG A 187 22.56 16.24 13.40
C ARG A 187 22.42 17.39 12.39
N ILE A 188 21.31 17.44 11.65
CA ILE A 188 21.01 18.57 10.76
C ILE A 188 20.81 19.85 11.59
N TYR A 189 19.98 19.81 12.63
CA TYR A 189 19.68 20.94 13.51
C TYR A 189 20.94 21.62 14.03
N ASP A 190 21.91 20.84 14.50
CA ASP A 190 23.18 21.34 15.06
C ASP A 190 24.08 21.99 14.01
N ASN A 191 23.90 21.65 12.73
CA ASN A 191 24.77 22.07 11.63
C ASN A 191 24.12 23.04 10.63
N VAL A 192 22.85 23.39 10.84
CA VAL A 192 22.18 24.48 10.11
C VAL A 192 22.77 25.81 10.55
N SER A 193 23.38 26.53 9.60
CA SER A 193 23.91 27.88 9.84
C SER A 193 23.02 28.98 9.26
N ASN A 194 22.18 28.66 8.27
CA ASN A 194 21.29 29.63 7.64
C ASN A 194 19.81 29.34 7.97
N LYS A 195 19.01 30.39 8.17
CA LYS A 195 17.55 30.25 8.33
C LYS A 195 16.87 29.70 7.07
N LYS A 196 17.45 29.93 5.89
CA LYS A 196 16.96 29.43 4.60
C LYS A 196 17.74 28.19 4.19
N PHE A 197 17.32 27.05 4.71
CA PHE A 197 17.87 25.74 4.34
C PHE A 197 16.75 24.80 3.90
N THR A 198 17.10 23.73 3.19
CA THR A 198 16.19 22.65 2.85
C THR A 198 16.82 21.29 3.10
N VAL A 199 15.99 20.25 3.19
CA VAL A 199 16.40 18.87 3.46
C VAL A 199 15.78 17.99 2.39
N THR A 200 16.56 17.06 1.85
CA THR A 200 16.10 16.01 0.95
C THR A 200 16.75 14.68 1.30
N ALA A 201 16.21 13.59 0.78
CA ALA A 201 16.69 12.24 1.03
C ALA A 201 16.90 11.47 -0.28
N LEU A 202 17.94 10.64 -0.31
CA LEU A 202 18.32 9.77 -1.41
C LEU A 202 18.40 8.30 -0.95
N PRO A 203 18.00 7.34 -1.81
CA PRO A 203 17.30 7.53 -3.08
C PRO A 203 15.79 7.80 -2.88
N GLU A 204 15.29 7.74 -1.65
CA GLU A 204 13.86 7.78 -1.35
C GLU A 204 13.35 9.22 -1.18
N LYS A 205 12.68 9.75 -2.21
CA LYS A 205 12.19 11.15 -2.26
C LYS A 205 11.26 11.57 -1.11
N TYR A 206 10.66 10.62 -0.40
CA TYR A 206 9.64 10.87 0.62
C TYR A 206 10.14 10.69 2.07
N SER A 207 11.36 10.17 2.28
CA SER A 207 11.87 9.97 3.65
C SER A 207 12.32 11.27 4.32
N ASP A 208 12.49 12.37 3.58
CA ASP A 208 12.87 13.67 4.18
C ASP A 208 11.79 14.29 5.08
N SER A 209 10.53 13.88 4.90
CA SER A 209 9.39 14.37 5.69
C SER A 209 9.55 14.10 7.19
N THR A 210 10.17 13.00 7.57
CA THR A 210 10.38 12.64 8.99
C THR A 210 11.41 13.55 9.65
N TYR A 211 12.49 13.89 8.96
CA TYR A 211 13.51 14.80 9.50
C TYR A 211 12.99 16.24 9.58
N ARG A 212 12.25 16.67 8.55
CA ARG A 212 11.62 17.99 8.51
C ARG A 212 10.62 18.19 9.64
N TYR A 213 9.86 17.16 9.99
CA TYR A 213 8.96 17.17 11.14
C TYR A 213 9.70 17.50 12.45
N PHE A 214 10.78 16.79 12.76
CA PHE A 214 11.56 17.04 13.98
C PHE A 214 12.20 18.44 13.99
N LEU A 215 12.74 18.87 12.85
CA LEU A 215 13.28 20.22 12.68
C LEU A 215 12.24 21.32 12.91
N GLU A 216 11.01 21.12 12.41
CA GLU A 216 9.89 22.05 12.59
C GLU A 216 9.47 22.16 14.06
N ILE A 217 9.26 21.04 14.76
CA ILE A 217 8.85 21.08 16.17
C ILE A 217 9.95 21.64 17.10
N TRP A 218 11.21 21.63 16.66
CA TRP A 218 12.34 22.28 17.36
C TRP A 218 12.56 23.74 16.94
N GLY A 219 11.68 24.30 16.10
CA GLY A 219 11.74 25.71 15.71
C GLY A 219 12.74 26.06 14.60
N LYS A 220 13.33 25.06 13.93
CA LYS A 220 14.19 25.24 12.74
C LYS A 220 13.50 24.65 11.50
N ARG A 221 12.39 25.26 11.06
CA ARG A 221 11.64 24.76 9.90
C ARG A 221 12.45 24.90 8.59
N SER A 222 12.59 23.79 7.87
CA SER A 222 13.09 23.75 6.49
C SER A 222 12.14 24.48 5.54
N LEU A 223 12.67 25.12 4.50
CA LEU A 223 11.85 25.62 3.39
C LEU A 223 11.02 24.49 2.77
N GLU A 224 9.81 24.82 2.35
CA GLU A 224 8.93 23.91 1.61
C GLU A 224 9.53 23.57 0.24
N LYS A 225 9.28 22.34 -0.24
CA LYS A 225 9.82 21.87 -1.52
C LYS A 225 9.28 22.68 -2.71
N ASP A 226 8.04 23.15 -2.61
CA ASP A 226 7.36 23.97 -3.62
C ASP A 226 7.53 25.48 -3.37
N SER A 227 8.38 25.87 -2.42
CA SER A 227 8.68 27.28 -2.18
C SER A 227 9.42 27.90 -3.35
N LEU A 228 9.01 29.11 -3.74
CA LEU A 228 9.75 29.96 -4.67
C LEU A 228 11.03 30.53 -4.02
N GLU A 229 11.12 30.48 -2.69
CA GLU A 229 12.30 30.94 -1.98
C GLU A 229 13.49 29.99 -2.18
N LYS A 230 14.63 30.59 -2.53
CA LYS A 230 15.89 29.87 -2.71
C LYS A 230 16.58 29.62 -1.38
N ALA A 231 16.82 28.34 -1.05
CA ALA A 231 17.68 27.94 0.06
C ALA A 231 19.15 28.30 -0.22
N ASN A 232 19.90 28.59 0.84
CA ASN A 232 21.35 28.77 0.81
C ASN A 232 22.11 27.48 1.18
N GLU A 233 21.44 26.59 1.91
CA GLU A 233 21.96 25.31 2.37
C GLU A 233 21.00 24.19 1.98
N LEU A 234 21.55 23.06 1.52
CA LEU A 234 20.80 21.83 1.27
C LEU A 234 21.45 20.69 2.05
N PHE A 235 20.66 20.01 2.87
CA PHE A 235 21.05 18.77 3.51
C PHE A 235 20.52 17.59 2.71
N VAL A 236 21.40 16.67 2.30
CA VAL A 236 21.05 15.44 1.59
C VAL A 236 21.31 14.26 2.51
N VAL A 237 20.24 13.55 2.87
CA VAL A 237 20.31 12.35 3.72
C VAL A 237 20.33 11.10 2.84
N CYS A 238 21.34 10.27 3.03
CA CYS A 238 21.63 9.07 2.27
C CYS A 238 21.45 7.83 3.16
N GLU A 239 20.23 7.30 3.19
CA GLU A 239 19.87 6.11 3.97
C GLU A 239 20.41 4.82 3.34
N LYS A 240 20.70 4.86 2.04
CA LYS A 240 21.34 3.79 1.27
C LYS A 240 22.54 4.38 0.51
N LYS A 241 23.17 3.54 -0.31
CA LYS A 241 24.28 3.97 -1.17
C LYS A 241 23.84 5.11 -2.09
N CYS A 242 24.51 6.26 -1.98
CA CYS A 242 24.35 7.40 -2.87
C CYS A 242 25.56 7.46 -3.81
N ASP A 243 25.35 7.22 -5.10
CA ASP A 243 26.46 7.17 -6.06
C ASP A 243 26.87 8.56 -6.58
N ILE A 244 25.95 9.55 -6.61
CA ILE A 244 26.22 10.91 -7.09
C ILE A 244 25.44 11.92 -6.26
N ILE A 245 26.13 12.90 -5.65
CA ILE A 245 25.48 14.01 -4.90
C ILE A 245 25.48 15.29 -5.73
N ILE A 246 26.65 15.80 -6.13
CA ILE A 246 26.73 16.96 -7.04
C ILE A 246 26.40 16.50 -8.47
N GLY A 247 25.50 17.23 -9.15
CA GLY A 247 25.01 16.86 -10.48
C GLY A 247 23.96 15.75 -10.47
N ASN A 248 23.45 15.37 -9.30
CA ASN A 248 22.35 14.41 -9.21
C ASN A 248 21.09 14.95 -9.91
N PRO A 249 20.43 14.17 -10.79
CA PRO A 249 19.25 14.63 -11.55
C PRO A 249 17.98 14.73 -10.71
N MET A 250 18.00 14.31 -9.44
CA MET A 250 16.87 14.45 -8.53
C MET A 250 16.50 15.92 -8.38
N TRP A 251 15.21 16.22 -8.58
CA TRP A 251 14.69 17.59 -8.66
C TRP A 251 15.15 18.49 -7.50
N ASP A 252 15.10 18.03 -6.24
CA ASP A 252 15.51 18.82 -5.08
C ASP A 252 17.00 19.26 -5.16
N ILE A 253 17.87 18.36 -5.62
CA ILE A 253 19.32 18.60 -5.73
C ILE A 253 19.63 19.41 -7.01
N ALA A 254 19.01 19.06 -8.13
CA ALA A 254 19.19 19.75 -9.40
C ALA A 254 18.68 21.19 -9.35
N TYR A 255 17.52 21.43 -8.71
CA TYR A 255 16.98 22.77 -8.47
C TYR A 255 17.84 23.56 -7.48
N PHE A 256 18.39 22.90 -6.45
CA PHE A 256 19.37 23.53 -5.58
C PHE A 256 20.67 23.86 -6.33
N ALA A 257 21.10 23.08 -7.31
CA ALA A 257 22.33 23.32 -8.08
C ALA A 257 23.57 23.58 -7.17
N PRO A 258 23.95 22.62 -6.31
CA PRO A 258 25.07 22.77 -5.39
C PRO A 258 26.41 22.88 -6.15
N ASN A 259 27.33 23.72 -5.67
CA ASN A 259 28.70 23.78 -6.21
C ASN A 259 29.73 23.06 -5.34
N LYS A 260 29.44 22.84 -4.06
CA LYS A 260 30.36 22.14 -3.14
C LYS A 260 29.65 21.43 -1.99
N ILE A 261 30.32 20.41 -1.47
CA ILE A 261 30.00 19.75 -0.20
C ILE A 261 30.85 20.41 0.89
N VAL A 262 30.23 20.93 1.95
CA VAL A 262 30.93 21.59 3.08
C VAL A 262 30.85 20.82 4.39
N GLY A 263 30.07 19.75 4.44
CA GLY A 263 29.99 18.88 5.60
C GLY A 263 29.50 17.49 5.23
N GLU A 264 30.05 16.49 5.92
CA GLU A 264 29.60 15.10 5.87
C GLU A 264 29.53 14.57 7.30
N TRP A 265 28.41 13.94 7.66
CA TRP A 265 28.23 13.26 8.93
C TRP A 265 27.65 11.87 8.71
N THR A 266 27.88 10.98 9.67
CA THR A 266 27.26 9.65 9.68
C THR A 266 26.50 9.47 10.99
N VAL A 267 25.24 9.03 10.90
CA VAL A 267 24.37 8.71 12.02
C VAL A 267 23.82 7.30 11.79
N GLU A 268 24.24 6.33 12.59
CA GLU A 268 23.77 4.94 12.52
C GLU A 268 23.81 4.33 11.10
N GLY A 269 24.88 4.60 10.36
CA GLY A 269 25.06 4.11 8.99
C GLY A 269 24.39 4.96 7.89
N VAL A 270 23.61 5.97 8.26
CA VAL A 270 23.05 6.97 7.34
C VAL A 270 24.02 8.13 7.17
N LYS A 271 24.34 8.47 5.92
CA LYS A 271 25.21 9.61 5.61
C LYS A 271 24.40 10.88 5.41
N ILE A 272 24.92 12.01 5.88
CA ILE A 272 24.28 13.33 5.75
C ILE A 272 25.29 14.27 5.12
N TYR A 273 24.95 14.86 3.97
CA TYR A 273 25.79 15.82 3.27
C TYR A 273 25.20 17.22 3.40
N LYS A 274 26.01 18.20 3.78
CA LYS A 274 25.66 19.63 3.69
C LYS A 274 26.26 20.22 2.43
N LEU A 275 25.39 20.77 1.61
CA LEU A 275 25.70 21.39 0.33
C LEU A 275 25.41 22.88 0.39
N ILE A 276 26.20 23.66 -0.33
CA ILE A 276 25.96 25.09 -0.54
C ILE A 276 26.09 25.45 -2.02
N ARG A 277 25.62 26.65 -2.33
CA ARG A 277 25.78 27.32 -3.63
C ARG A 277 26.99 28.25 -3.63
#